data_AF-A0A846ND48-F1
#
_entry.id   AF-A0A846ND48-F1
#
_cell.length_a   1.000
_cell.length_b   1.000
_cell.length_c   1.000
_cell.angle_alpha   90.00
_cell.angle_beta   90.00
_cell.angle_gamma   90.00
#
_symmetry.space_group_name_H-M   'P 1'
#
loop_
_entity.id
_entity.type
_entity.pdbx_description
1 polymer ?
#
loop_
_entity_poly.entity_id
_entity_poly.type
_entity_poly.pdbx_seq_one_letter_code
_entity_poly.pdbx_strand_id
1 'polypeptide(L)' 'QSTRYLVNRVIEEVGMPVEIHTHNDYGLGVANALAAFEVGAEWASTTVNGLGERAGNSSLE' A
#
# COMPACT_ATOMS: atom_id res chain seq x y z
N GLN A 1 7.05 -1.70 12.46
CA GLN A 1 7.99 -1.57 11.32
C GLN A 1 7.29 -0.79 10.22
N SER A 2 8.01 -0.05 9.36
CA SER A 2 7.40 0.77 8.30
C SER A 2 7.06 -0.05 7.07
N THR A 3 6.07 0.41 6.28
CA THR A 3 5.67 -0.22 5.01
C THR A 3 6.85 -0.40 4.06
N ARG A 4 7.69 0.64 3.93
CA ARG A 4 8.90 0.63 3.10
C ARG A 4 9.84 -0.54 3.44
N TYR A 5 10.09 -0.76 4.72
CA TYR A 5 10.97 -1.85 5.18
C TYR A 5 10.36 -3.22 4.84
N LEU A 6 9.09 -3.43 5.17
CA LEU A 6 8.43 -4.72 5.00
C LEU A 6 8.28 -5.09 3.51
N VAL A 7 7.86 -4.15 2.67
CA VAL A 7 7.67 -4.40 1.24
C VAL A 7 9.00 -4.70 0.55
N ASN A 8 10.07 -3.94 0.85
CA ASN A 8 11.40 -4.23 0.30
C ASN A 8 11.86 -5.66 0.66
N ARG A 9 11.66 -6.07 1.92
CA ARG A 9 12.00 -7.42 2.37
C ARG A 9 11.20 -8.49 1.65
N VAL A 10 9.90 -8.30 1.47
CA VAL A 10 9.05 -9.25 0.75
C VAL A 10 9.51 -9.40 -0.70
N ILE A 11 9.76 -8.28 -1.39
CA ILE A 11 10.23 -8.29 -2.79
C ILE A 11 11.57 -9.05 -2.92
N GLU A 12 12.53 -8.77 -2.04
CA GLU A 12 13.83 -9.46 -2.01
C GLU A 12 13.68 -10.97 -1.76
N GLU A 13 12.73 -11.37 -0.93
CA GLU A 13 12.52 -12.77 -0.55
C GLU A 13 11.76 -13.57 -1.63
N VAL A 14 10.77 -12.97 -2.28
CA VAL A 14 9.90 -13.68 -3.24
C VAL A 14 10.39 -13.56 -4.68
N GLY A 15 11.09 -12.49 -5.04
CA GLY A 15 11.59 -12.26 -6.40
C GLY A 15 10.49 -12.16 -7.47
N MET A 16 9.27 -11.84 -7.06
CA MET A 16 8.08 -11.71 -7.91
C MET A 16 7.47 -10.30 -7.75
N PRO A 17 6.70 -9.83 -8.75
CA PRO A 17 5.92 -8.61 -8.63
C PRO A 17 4.99 -8.62 -7.40
N VAL A 18 4.92 -7.50 -6.67
CA VAL A 18 4.13 -7.35 -5.45
C VAL A 18 3.09 -6.24 -5.60
N GLU A 19 1.86 -6.53 -5.14
CA GLU A 19 0.81 -5.53 -4.93
C GLU A 19 0.76 -5.11 -3.45
N ILE A 20 0.47 -3.83 -3.18
CA ILE A 20 0.12 -3.34 -1.85
C ILE A 20 -1.38 -3.06 -1.71
N HIS A 21 -1.99 -3.57 -0.64
CA HIS A 21 -3.37 -3.23 -0.25
C HIS A 21 -3.35 -2.56 1.12
N THR A 22 -3.96 -1.38 1.23
CA THR A 22 -3.91 -0.57 2.45
C THR A 22 -5.28 -0.04 2.82
N HIS A 23 -5.60 -0.14 4.11
CA HIS A 23 -6.76 0.50 4.72
C HIS A 23 -6.36 1.86 5.33
N ASN A 24 -7.34 2.76 5.46
CA ASN A 24 -7.10 4.13 5.89
C ASN A 24 -7.42 4.39 7.38
N ASP A 25 -7.35 3.37 8.24
CA ASP A 25 -7.70 3.43 9.68
C ASP A 25 -7.03 4.60 10.44
N TYR A 26 -5.81 4.94 10.06
CA TYR A 26 -5.04 6.03 10.67
C TYR A 26 -4.83 7.24 9.76
N GLY A 27 -5.54 7.32 8.63
CA GLY A 27 -5.33 8.38 7.63
C GLY A 27 -4.02 8.26 6.84
N LEU A 28 -3.39 7.08 6.87
CA LEU A 28 -2.06 6.84 6.28
C LEU A 28 -2.09 5.85 5.09
N GLY A 29 -3.27 5.50 4.58
CA GLY A 29 -3.39 4.52 3.49
C GLY A 29 -2.54 4.92 2.28
N VAL A 30 -2.78 6.12 1.74
CA VAL A 30 -2.07 6.64 0.56
C VAL A 30 -0.56 6.74 0.83
N ALA A 31 -0.16 7.25 2.00
CA ALA A 31 1.24 7.36 2.36
C ALA A 31 1.95 5.98 2.38
N ASN A 32 1.27 4.95 2.89
CA ASN A 32 1.79 3.59 2.88
C ASN A 32 1.87 3.00 1.47
N ALA A 33 0.86 3.24 0.61
CA ALA A 33 0.90 2.80 -0.78
C ALA A 33 2.08 3.44 -1.54
N LEU A 34 2.30 4.75 -1.38
CA LEU A 34 3.46 5.45 -1.96
C LEU A 34 4.78 4.89 -1.44
N ALA A 35 4.89 4.67 -0.13
CA ALA A 35 6.09 4.09 0.47
C ALA A 35 6.40 2.66 -0.03
N ALA A 36 5.39 1.89 -0.43
CA ALA A 36 5.56 0.59 -1.06
C ALA A 36 6.04 0.73 -2.51
N PHE A 37 5.50 1.70 -3.26
CA PHE A 37 5.95 2.00 -4.63
C PHE A 37 7.41 2.45 -4.67
N GLU A 38 7.87 3.24 -3.68
CA GLU A 38 9.28 3.66 -3.57
C GLU A 38 10.29 2.50 -3.49
N VAL A 39 9.85 1.30 -3.09
CA VAL A 39 10.69 0.09 -2.96
C VAL A 39 10.33 -1.01 -3.95
N GLY A 40 9.50 -0.71 -4.96
CA GLY A 40 9.28 -1.60 -6.10
C GLY A 40 8.01 -2.44 -6.05
N ALA A 41 7.02 -2.10 -5.22
CA ALA A 41 5.66 -2.60 -5.47
C ALA A 41 5.20 -2.09 -6.85
N GLU A 42 4.40 -2.89 -7.57
CA GLU A 42 3.98 -2.57 -8.94
C GLU A 42 2.52 -2.12 -9.02
N TRP A 43 1.67 -2.57 -8.09
CA TRP A 43 0.26 -2.21 -8.04
C TRP A 43 -0.18 -1.81 -6.63
N ALA A 44 -1.23 -1.00 -6.57
CA ALA A 44 -1.93 -0.72 -5.33
C ALA A 44 -3.44 -0.85 -5.52
N SER A 45 -4.10 -1.49 -4.55
CA SER A 45 -5.55 -1.45 -4.43
C SER A 45 -5.98 -0.11 -3.83
N THR A 46 -6.90 0.58 -4.51
CA THR A 46 -7.42 1.90 -4.14
C THR A 46 -8.92 1.95 -4.36
N THR A 47 -9.58 2.99 -3.83
CA THR A 47 -11.01 3.25 -4.07
C THR A 47 -11.27 4.72 -4.34
N VAL A 48 -12.32 5.00 -5.10
CA VAL A 48 -12.77 6.37 -5.41
C VAL A 48 -13.18 7.05 -4.10
N ASN A 49 -12.59 8.22 -3.83
CA ASN A 49 -12.74 8.97 -2.57
C ASN A 49 -12.38 8.17 -1.30
N GLY A 50 -11.58 7.10 -1.41
CA GLY A 50 -11.17 6.25 -0.30
C GLY A 50 -12.31 5.43 0.33
N LEU A 51 -13.47 5.33 -0.32
CA LEU A 51 -14.64 4.62 0.22
C LEU A 51 -14.38 3.11 0.35
N GLY A 52 -14.81 2.50 1.45
CA GLY A 52 -14.65 1.08 1.71
C GLY A 52 -15.19 0.69 3.10
N GLU A 53 -14.93 -0.54 3.53
CA GLU A 53 -15.34 -0.99 4.87
C GLU A 53 -14.61 -0.20 5.98
N ARG A 54 -15.33 0.12 7.07
CA ARG A 54 -14.82 0.88 8.23
C ARG A 54 -14.24 2.24 7.83
N ALA A 55 -12.94 2.42 7.98
CA ALA A 55 -12.23 3.66 7.68
C ALA A 55 -11.92 3.83 6.19
N GLY A 56 -12.30 2.86 5.35
CA GLY A 56 -12.05 2.89 3.92
C GLY A 56 -10.67 2.40 3.52
N ASN A 57 -10.35 2.56 2.23
CA ASN A 57 -9.07 2.18 1.62
C ASN A 57 -8.30 3.44 1.21
N SER A 58 -7.11 3.24 0.65
CA SER A 58 -6.36 4.33 0.01
C SER A 58 -7.18 4.99 -1.11
N SER A 59 -7.29 6.32 -1.06
CA SER A 59 -7.92 7.09 -2.13
C SER A 59 -7.12 6.97 -3.41
N LEU A 60 -7.82 6.91 -4.54
CA LEU A 60 -7.20 6.89 -5.86
C LEU A 60 -6.68 8.29 -6.26
N GLU A 61 -7.38 9.34 -5.82
CA GLU A 61 -7.12 10.76 -6.13
C GLU A 61 -5.97 11.40 -5.34
#